data_AF-A0A7X5DC82-F1
#
_entry.id   AF-A0A7X5DC82-F1
#
_cell.length_a   1.000
_cell.length_b   1.000
_cell.length_c   1.000
_cell.angle_alpha   90.00
_cell.angle_beta   90.00
_cell.angle_gamma   90.00
#
_symmetry.space_group_name_H-M   'P 1'
#
loop_
_entity.id
_entity.type
_entity.pdbx_description
1 polymer ?
#
loop_
_entity_poly.entity_id
_entity_poly.type
_entity_poly.pdbx_seq_one_letter_code
_entity_poly.pdbx_strand_id
1 'polypeptide(L)'
;MANIKSQKKRIITNEKARMRNRAVKSELKTATRRVKDAVAAGDGAAAYAAACAACRLMDKAASKGVIHKNQAANRKSGIMALANSVATAEDKAAYVKPAPKAQKTGSKKAAAKEARKAAMAEASAEKAKRREKQLKEEKKAAERKAKEAEAAAKAEAEAAAAEAAEGEEAAADAE
;
A
#
# COMPACT_ATOMS: atom_id res chain seq x y z
N MET A 1 -27.62 -35.03 6.46
CA MET A 1 -26.16 -35.09 6.75
C MET A 1 -25.42 -35.13 5.42
N ALA A 2 -24.45 -34.25 5.18
CA ALA A 2 -23.67 -34.31 3.95
C ALA A 2 -22.52 -35.31 4.09
N ASN A 3 -22.48 -36.33 3.26
CA ASN A 3 -21.46 -37.38 3.36
C ASN A 3 -20.21 -37.05 2.54
N ILE A 4 -20.38 -36.36 1.41
CA ILE A 4 -19.29 -35.95 0.52
C ILE A 4 -18.52 -34.75 1.10
N LYS A 5 -17.17 -34.81 1.06
CA LYS A 5 -16.28 -33.75 1.60
C LYS A 5 -16.59 -32.36 1.03
N SER A 6 -16.86 -32.27 -0.28
CA SER A 6 -17.23 -31.02 -0.96
C SER A 6 -18.54 -30.43 -0.42
N GLN A 7 -19.55 -31.27 -0.17
CA GLN A 7 -20.83 -30.85 0.41
C GLN A 7 -20.69 -30.37 1.85
N LYS A 8 -19.92 -31.09 2.69
CA LYS A 8 -19.59 -30.64 4.07
C LYS A 8 -18.96 -29.24 4.05
N LYS A 9 -18.01 -28.99 3.14
CA LYS A 9 -17.39 -27.68 2.95
C LYS A 9 -18.41 -26.60 2.55
N ARG A 10 -19.33 -26.90 1.61
CA ARG A 10 -20.38 -25.96 1.18
C ARG A 10 -21.32 -25.59 2.33
N ILE A 11 -21.72 -26.54 3.18
CA ILE A 11 -22.55 -26.27 4.37
C ILE A 11 -21.85 -25.27 5.29
N ILE A 12 -20.57 -25.51 5.61
CA ILE A 12 -19.79 -24.62 6.49
C ILE A 12 -19.67 -23.21 5.89
N THR A 13 -19.38 -23.09 4.58
CA THR A 13 -19.27 -21.78 3.94
C THR A 13 -20.60 -21.05 3.87
N ASN A 14 -21.69 -21.78 3.60
CA ASN A 14 -23.04 -21.23 3.53
C ASN A 14 -23.48 -20.72 4.89
N GLU A 15 -23.19 -21.45 5.96
CA GLU A 15 -23.54 -21.04 7.32
C GLU A 15 -22.81 -19.74 7.72
N LYS A 16 -21.53 -19.63 7.40
CA LYS A 16 -20.76 -18.40 7.60
C LYS A 16 -21.33 -17.21 6.81
N ALA A 17 -21.79 -17.44 5.58
CA ALA A 17 -22.44 -16.40 4.78
C ALA A 17 -23.82 -16.04 5.34
N ARG A 18 -24.61 -17.03 5.76
CA ARG A 18 -25.94 -16.88 6.36
C ARG A 18 -25.88 -16.01 7.60
N MET A 19 -24.95 -16.29 8.52
CA MET A 19 -24.80 -15.52 9.77
C MET A 19 -24.42 -14.06 9.51
N ARG A 20 -23.47 -13.80 8.60
CA ARG A 20 -23.12 -12.44 8.19
C ARG A 20 -24.30 -11.69 7.56
N ASN A 21 -25.00 -12.34 6.64
CA ASN A 21 -26.15 -11.75 5.95
C ASN A 21 -27.32 -11.51 6.91
N ARG A 22 -27.53 -12.40 7.89
CA ARG A 22 -28.55 -12.24 8.93
C ARG A 22 -28.30 -10.98 9.74
N ALA A 23 -27.07 -10.78 10.22
CA ALA A 23 -26.67 -9.60 10.98
C ALA A 23 -26.89 -8.29 10.20
N VAL A 24 -26.44 -8.25 8.94
CA VAL A 24 -26.65 -7.07 8.06
C VAL A 24 -28.14 -6.83 7.82
N LYS A 25 -28.92 -7.87 7.53
CA LYS A 25 -30.37 -7.73 7.32
C LYS A 25 -31.10 -7.24 8.57
N SER A 26 -30.73 -7.70 9.76
CA SER A 26 -31.31 -7.19 11.03
C SER A 26 -30.93 -5.75 11.31
N GLU A 27 -29.69 -5.36 10.98
CA GLU A 27 -29.23 -3.96 11.10
C GLU A 27 -30.04 -3.05 10.18
N LEU A 28 -30.24 -3.43 8.91
CA LEU A 28 -31.07 -2.67 7.97
C LEU A 28 -32.52 -2.52 8.43
N LYS A 29 -33.13 -3.58 8.98
CA LYS A 29 -34.48 -3.52 9.56
C LYS A 29 -34.53 -2.53 10.73
N THR A 30 -33.55 -2.58 11.61
CA THR A 30 -33.44 -1.67 12.76
C THR A 30 -33.27 -0.22 12.32
N ALA A 31 -32.43 0.03 11.31
CA ALA A 31 -32.23 1.37 10.76
C ALA A 31 -33.53 1.92 10.14
N THR A 32 -34.27 1.10 9.38
CA THR A 32 -35.59 1.51 8.85
C THR A 32 -36.58 1.80 9.98
N ARG A 33 -36.60 1.00 11.06
CA ARG A 33 -37.47 1.22 12.21
C ARG A 33 -37.19 2.56 12.88
N ARG A 34 -35.91 2.88 13.16
CA ARG A 34 -35.51 4.15 13.77
C ARG A 34 -36.01 5.38 13.01
N VAL A 35 -36.00 5.33 11.68
CA VAL A 35 -36.56 6.43 10.87
C VAL A 35 -38.06 6.55 11.09
N LYS A 36 -38.79 5.42 11.07
CA LYS A 36 -40.24 5.43 11.32
C LYS A 36 -40.57 5.93 12.72
N ASP A 37 -39.79 5.53 13.72
CA ASP A 37 -39.97 5.96 15.11
C ASP A 37 -39.76 7.49 15.24
N ALA A 38 -38.72 8.05 14.60
CA ALA A 38 -38.46 9.48 14.59
C ALA A 38 -39.53 10.28 13.84
N VAL A 39 -40.03 9.76 12.71
CA VAL A 39 -41.14 10.35 11.96
C VAL A 39 -42.42 10.34 12.79
N ALA A 40 -42.71 9.23 13.49
CA ALA A 40 -43.87 9.14 14.38
C ALA A 40 -43.78 10.09 15.58
N ALA A 41 -42.56 10.39 16.05
CA ALA A 41 -42.31 11.38 17.09
C ALA A 41 -42.38 12.83 16.61
N GLY A 42 -42.45 13.08 15.30
CA GLY A 42 -42.51 14.44 14.73
C GLY A 42 -41.18 15.21 14.75
N ASP A 43 -40.05 14.55 15.03
CA ASP A 43 -38.73 15.20 15.07
C ASP A 43 -38.09 15.18 13.67
N GLY A 44 -38.19 16.30 12.95
CA GLY A 44 -37.66 16.46 11.59
C GLY A 44 -36.14 16.32 11.49
N ALA A 45 -35.40 16.87 12.45
CA ALA A 45 -33.94 16.82 12.49
C ALA A 45 -33.44 15.39 12.75
N ALA A 46 -34.01 14.69 13.73
CA ALA A 46 -33.65 13.31 14.04
C ALA A 46 -34.08 12.35 12.92
N ALA A 47 -35.25 12.56 12.32
CA ALA A 47 -35.74 11.75 11.20
C ALA A 47 -34.80 11.85 9.99
N TYR A 48 -34.38 13.06 9.62
CA TYR A 48 -33.44 13.26 8.52
C TYR A 48 -32.06 12.65 8.82
N ALA A 49 -31.54 12.85 10.03
CA ALA A 49 -30.26 12.26 10.43
C ALA A 49 -30.28 10.72 10.40
N ALA A 50 -31.36 10.11 10.90
CA ALA A 50 -31.57 8.67 10.86
C ALA A 50 -31.73 8.16 9.41
N ALA A 51 -32.42 8.91 8.54
CA ALA A 51 -32.59 8.56 7.14
C ALA A 51 -31.25 8.55 6.39
N CYS A 52 -30.41 9.57 6.57
CA CYS A 52 -29.06 9.61 6.00
C CYS A 52 -28.20 8.44 6.48
N ALA A 53 -28.27 8.08 7.77
CA ALA A 53 -27.57 6.93 8.31
C ALA A 53 -28.07 5.61 7.69
N ALA A 54 -29.38 5.44 7.55
CA ALA A 54 -29.99 4.26 6.93
C ALA A 54 -29.57 4.12 5.46
N CYS A 55 -29.56 5.21 4.67
CA CYS A 55 -29.11 5.19 3.28
C CYS A 55 -27.66 4.71 3.15
N ARG A 56 -26.76 5.22 3.99
CA ARG A 56 -25.35 4.76 4.01
C ARG A 56 -25.23 3.27 4.29
N LEU A 57 -26.05 2.71 5.19
CA LEU A 57 -26.05 1.28 5.47
C LEU A 57 -26.58 0.45 4.30
N MET A 58 -27.63 0.95 3.61
CA MET A 58 -28.17 0.28 2.42
C MET A 58 -27.16 0.24 1.27
N ASP A 59 -26.43 1.32 1.04
CA ASP A 59 -25.40 1.35 0.00
C ASP A 59 -24.23 0.41 0.31
N LYS A 60 -23.80 0.34 1.59
CA LYS A 60 -22.80 -0.64 2.03
C LYS A 60 -23.30 -2.08 1.92
N ALA A 61 -24.58 -2.33 2.13
CA ALA A 61 -25.16 -3.66 1.99
C ALA A 61 -25.25 -4.08 0.51
N ALA A 62 -25.56 -3.12 -0.37
CA ALA A 62 -25.57 -3.34 -1.82
C ALA A 62 -24.16 -3.60 -2.36
N SER A 63 -23.16 -2.82 -1.94
CA SER A 63 -21.77 -3.01 -2.38
C SER A 63 -21.19 -4.35 -1.93
N LYS A 64 -21.66 -4.89 -0.80
CA LYS A 64 -21.30 -6.23 -0.30
C LYS A 64 -22.15 -7.37 -0.89
N GLY A 65 -23.10 -7.07 -1.78
CA GLY A 65 -23.97 -8.05 -2.42
C GLY A 65 -24.99 -8.71 -1.48
N VAL A 66 -25.27 -8.12 -0.31
CA VAL A 66 -26.26 -8.67 0.65
C VAL A 66 -27.69 -8.39 0.19
N ILE A 67 -27.89 -7.24 -0.45
CA ILE A 67 -29.15 -6.82 -1.09
C ILE A 67 -28.86 -6.38 -2.52
N HIS A 68 -29.83 -6.53 -3.42
CA HIS A 68 -29.68 -6.07 -4.80
C HIS A 68 -29.70 -4.54 -4.87
N LYS A 69 -29.00 -3.96 -5.86
CA LYS A 69 -28.92 -2.50 -6.08
C LYS A 69 -30.31 -1.84 -6.20
N ASN A 70 -31.25 -2.49 -6.89
CA ASN A 70 -32.62 -1.99 -7.02
C ASN A 70 -33.38 -2.06 -5.69
N GLN A 71 -33.16 -3.09 -4.90
CA GLN A 71 -33.76 -3.19 -3.56
C GLN A 71 -33.24 -2.08 -2.65
N ALA A 72 -31.94 -1.77 -2.72
CA ALA A 72 -31.36 -0.64 -2.00
C ALA A 72 -31.97 0.68 -2.49
N ALA A 73 -32.04 0.91 -3.80
CA ALA A 73 -32.62 2.13 -4.38
C ALA A 73 -34.08 2.35 -3.95
N ASN A 74 -34.94 1.33 -4.07
CA ASN A 74 -36.34 1.41 -3.69
C ASN A 74 -36.51 1.73 -2.19
N ARG A 75 -35.70 1.09 -1.34
CA ARG A 75 -35.75 1.33 0.11
C ARG A 75 -35.22 2.71 0.49
N LYS A 76 -34.19 3.22 -0.19
CA LYS A 76 -33.69 4.59 0.00
C LYS A 76 -34.76 5.62 -0.36
N SER A 77 -35.42 5.43 -1.51
CA SER A 77 -36.51 6.30 -1.96
C SER A 77 -37.63 6.38 -0.91
N GLY A 78 -38.13 5.23 -0.45
CA GLY A 78 -39.20 5.19 0.55
C GLY A 78 -38.82 5.80 1.90
N ILE A 79 -37.59 5.56 2.39
CA ILE A 79 -37.11 6.15 3.66
C ILE A 79 -36.99 7.67 3.56
N MET A 80 -36.46 8.17 2.44
CA MET A 80 -36.30 9.61 2.23
C MET A 80 -37.65 10.31 2.06
N ALA A 81 -38.60 9.68 1.36
CA ALA A 81 -39.96 10.19 1.24
C ALA A 81 -40.63 10.33 2.63
N LEU A 82 -40.48 9.34 3.51
CA LEU A 82 -40.99 9.40 4.88
C LEU A 82 -40.31 10.47 5.73
N ALA A 83 -39.00 10.63 5.64
CA ALA A 83 -38.31 11.68 6.41
C ALA A 83 -38.71 13.07 5.92
N ASN A 84 -38.89 13.25 4.61
CA ASN A 84 -39.28 14.53 4.02
C ASN A 84 -40.70 14.99 4.39
N SER A 85 -41.57 14.12 4.91
CA SER A 85 -42.90 14.55 5.36
C SER A 85 -42.87 15.34 6.67
N VAL A 86 -41.79 15.22 7.45
CA VAL A 86 -41.62 15.89 8.76
C VAL A 86 -40.44 16.85 8.75
N ALA A 87 -39.38 16.56 7.98
CA ALA A 87 -38.18 17.38 7.92
C ALA A 87 -38.38 18.66 7.10
N THR A 88 -38.19 19.80 7.75
CA THR A 88 -38.18 21.12 7.10
C THR A 88 -36.87 21.37 6.34
N ALA A 89 -36.80 22.44 5.55
CA ALA A 89 -35.57 22.81 4.86
C ALA A 89 -34.44 23.18 5.82
N GLU A 90 -34.79 23.77 6.97
CA GLU A 90 -33.85 24.17 8.02
C GLU A 90 -33.24 22.96 8.72
N ASP A 91 -34.05 21.94 9.04
CA ASP A 91 -33.57 20.68 9.64
C ASP A 91 -32.57 19.95 8.73
N LYS A 92 -32.80 20.01 7.42
CA LYS A 92 -31.90 19.43 6.42
C LYS A 92 -30.58 20.19 6.35
N ALA A 93 -30.63 21.52 6.40
CA ALA A 93 -29.46 22.38 6.41
C ALA A 93 -28.65 22.23 7.71
N ALA A 94 -29.33 22.00 8.84
CA ALA A 94 -28.71 21.76 10.15
C ALA A 94 -28.03 20.39 10.26
N TYR A 95 -28.22 19.49 9.30
CA TYR A 95 -27.63 18.15 9.35
C TYR A 95 -26.10 18.19 9.23
N VAL A 96 -25.43 17.98 10.35
CA VAL A 96 -23.98 17.81 10.38
C VAL A 96 -23.64 16.36 10.05
N LYS A 97 -22.91 16.15 8.95
CA LYS A 97 -22.36 14.84 8.60
C LYS A 97 -21.46 14.35 9.74
N PRO A 98 -21.73 13.18 10.34
CA PRO A 98 -20.90 12.69 11.44
C PRO A 98 -19.46 12.53 10.95
N ALA A 99 -18.52 13.04 11.75
CA ALA A 99 -17.10 12.96 11.44
C ALA A 99 -16.71 11.50 11.16
N PRO A 100 -15.83 11.26 10.16
CA PRO A 100 -15.34 9.91 9.92
C PRO A 100 -14.69 9.41 11.22
N LYS A 101 -15.03 8.18 11.62
CA LYS A 101 -14.44 7.57 12.82
C LYS A 101 -12.92 7.64 12.69
N ALA A 102 -12.27 8.34 13.63
CA ALA A 102 -10.82 8.47 13.66
C ALA A 102 -10.20 7.07 13.51
N GLN A 103 -9.39 6.89 12.47
CA GLN A 103 -8.69 5.64 12.29
C GLN A 103 -7.75 5.49 13.49
N LYS A 104 -7.91 4.44 14.28
CA LYS A 104 -6.92 4.06 15.29
C LYS A 104 -5.69 3.52 14.55
N THR A 105 -4.96 4.38 13.86
CA THR A 105 -3.63 4.08 13.33
C THR A 105 -2.64 4.04 14.48
N GLY A 106 -2.82 3.04 15.34
CA GLY A 106 -1.85 2.53 16.30
C GLY A 106 -1.60 1.04 16.06
N SER A 107 -1.87 0.54 14.84
CA SER A 107 -1.53 -0.85 14.52
C SER A 107 -0.01 -0.91 14.30
N LYS A 108 0.67 -1.85 14.98
CA LYS A 108 2.10 -2.18 14.87
C LYS A 108 2.67 -2.13 13.43
N LYS A 109 1.81 -2.24 12.42
CA LYS A 109 2.11 -2.12 10.98
C LYS A 109 2.67 -0.75 10.56
N ALA A 110 2.27 0.35 11.18
CA ALA A 110 2.84 1.68 10.87
C ALA A 110 4.27 1.79 11.40
N ALA A 111 4.49 1.41 12.66
CA ALA A 111 5.82 1.33 13.27
C ALA A 111 6.74 0.33 12.54
N ALA A 112 6.22 -0.82 12.14
CA ALA A 112 6.97 -1.82 11.36
C ALA A 112 7.34 -1.33 9.95
N LYS A 113 6.51 -0.46 9.33
CA LYS A 113 6.83 0.13 8.02
C LYS A 113 7.96 1.15 8.15
N GLU A 114 7.93 2.00 9.18
CA GLU A 114 9.01 2.94 9.46
C GLU A 114 10.32 2.21 9.84
N ALA A 115 10.23 1.17 10.68
CA ALA A 115 11.39 0.35 11.04
C ALA A 115 12.01 -0.35 9.81
N ARG A 116 11.18 -0.88 8.89
CA ARG A 116 11.68 -1.48 7.63
C ARG A 116 12.33 -0.44 6.72
N LYS A 117 11.78 0.78 6.67
CA LYS A 117 12.36 1.88 5.88
C LYS A 117 13.71 2.33 6.44
N ALA A 118 13.81 2.45 7.77
CA ALA A 118 15.06 2.75 8.47
C ALA A 118 16.12 1.66 8.22
N ALA A 119 15.77 0.38 8.39
CA ALA A 119 16.67 -0.74 8.12
C ALA A 119 17.14 -0.80 6.66
N MET A 120 16.26 -0.47 5.70
CA MET A 120 16.64 -0.39 4.28
C MET A 120 17.57 0.79 3.98
N ALA A 121 17.39 1.93 4.66
CA ALA A 121 18.27 3.08 4.54
C ALA A 121 19.66 2.77 5.12
N GLU A 122 19.75 2.14 6.29
CA GLU A 122 21.01 1.71 6.90
C GLU A 122 21.76 0.69 6.03
N ALA A 123 21.06 -0.32 5.53
CA ALA A 123 21.63 -1.31 4.60
C ALA A 123 22.13 -0.66 3.30
N SER A 124 21.44 0.38 2.81
CA SER A 124 21.88 1.12 1.62
C SER A 124 23.15 1.95 1.89
N ALA A 125 23.27 2.55 3.09
CA ALA A 125 24.44 3.32 3.50
C ALA A 125 25.66 2.42 3.73
N GLU A 126 25.48 1.24 4.32
CA GLU A 126 26.55 0.24 4.47
C GLU A 126 27.04 -0.26 3.10
N LYS A 127 26.11 -0.54 2.17
CA LYS A 127 26.45 -0.93 0.81
C LYS A 127 27.20 0.15 0.04
N ALA A 128 26.86 1.42 0.26
CA ALA A 128 27.59 2.56 -0.32
C ALA A 128 29.03 2.63 0.20
N LYS A 129 29.24 2.50 1.53
CA LYS A 129 30.59 2.45 2.13
C LYS A 129 31.42 1.30 1.59
N ARG A 130 30.82 0.11 1.42
CA ARG A 130 31.50 -1.06 0.83
C ARG A 130 31.91 -0.80 -0.62
N ARG A 131 31.04 -0.18 -1.42
CA ARG A 131 31.36 0.20 -2.80
C ARG A 131 32.49 1.22 -2.87
N GLU A 132 32.49 2.23 -2.02
CA GLU A 132 33.59 3.21 -1.98
C GLU A 132 34.94 2.56 -1.62
N LYS A 133 34.93 1.62 -0.68
CA LYS A 133 36.14 0.86 -0.32
C LYS A 133 36.64 0.02 -1.50
N GLN A 134 35.74 -0.70 -2.18
CA GLN A 134 36.08 -1.48 -3.37
C GLN A 134 36.64 -0.60 -4.50
N LEU A 135 36.00 0.52 -4.80
CA LEU A 135 36.48 1.46 -5.82
C LEU A 135 37.86 2.03 -5.48
N LYS A 136 38.16 2.27 -4.20
CA LYS A 136 39.50 2.70 -3.76
C LYS A 136 40.54 1.59 -3.93
N GLU A 137 40.17 0.35 -3.63
CA GLU A 137 41.06 -0.82 -3.82
C GLU A 137 41.31 -1.08 -5.31
N GLU A 138 40.28 -1.02 -6.14
CA GLU A 138 40.39 -1.14 -7.60
C GLU A 138 41.25 -0.05 -8.22
N LYS A 139 41.09 1.22 -7.79
CA LYS A 139 41.95 2.33 -8.21
C LYS A 139 43.41 2.10 -7.82
N LYS A 140 43.67 1.69 -6.58
CA LYS A 140 45.04 1.37 -6.12
C LYS A 140 45.64 0.21 -6.92
N ALA A 141 44.85 -0.81 -7.24
CA ALA A 141 45.29 -1.94 -8.06
C ALA A 141 45.59 -1.49 -9.51
N ALA A 142 44.75 -0.62 -10.08
CA ALA A 142 44.98 -0.04 -11.40
C ALA A 142 46.23 0.84 -11.44
N GLU A 143 46.46 1.67 -10.41
CA GLU A 143 47.68 2.48 -10.28
C GLU A 143 48.94 1.62 -10.13
N ARG A 144 48.88 0.52 -9.36
CA ARG A 144 49.99 -0.44 -9.27
C ARG A 144 50.27 -1.10 -10.61
N LYS A 145 49.23 -1.57 -11.29
CA LYS A 145 49.35 -2.18 -12.62
C LYS A 145 49.89 -1.20 -13.65
N ALA A 146 49.49 0.07 -13.59
CA ALA A 146 50.02 1.12 -14.46
C ALA A 146 51.51 1.41 -14.17
N LYS A 147 51.91 1.47 -12.89
CA LYS A 147 53.32 1.64 -12.50
C LYS A 147 54.18 0.44 -12.87
N GLU A 148 53.67 -0.78 -12.73
CA GLU A 148 54.34 -2.00 -13.18
C GLU A 148 54.49 -2.02 -14.71
N ALA A 149 53.46 -1.58 -15.45
CA ALA A 149 53.54 -1.45 -16.90
C ALA A 149 54.52 -0.34 -17.34
N GLU A 150 54.56 0.79 -16.63
CA GLU A 150 55.52 1.87 -16.87
C GLU A 150 56.96 1.43 -16.55
N ALA A 151 57.17 0.70 -15.46
CA ALA A 151 58.46 0.14 -15.10
C ALA A 151 58.91 -0.93 -16.10
N ALA A 152 57.99 -1.77 -16.59
CA ALA A 152 58.28 -2.74 -17.64
C ALA A 152 58.64 -2.04 -18.96
N ALA A 153 57.90 -1.01 -19.38
CA ALA A 153 58.21 -0.22 -20.56
C ALA A 153 59.54 0.54 -20.42
N LYS A 154 59.88 1.03 -19.21
CA LYS A 154 61.16 1.66 -18.95
C LYS A 154 62.32 0.67 -18.97
N ALA A 155 62.12 -0.55 -18.45
CA ALA A 155 63.11 -1.63 -18.52
C ALA A 155 63.31 -2.12 -19.96
N GLU A 156 62.24 -2.22 -20.76
CA GLU A 156 62.33 -2.50 -22.19
C GLU A 156 63.04 -1.38 -22.95
N ALA A 157 62.81 -0.11 -22.60
CA ALA A 157 63.50 1.03 -23.20
C ALA A 157 64.99 1.12 -22.78
N GLU A 158 65.34 0.80 -21.53
CA GLU A 158 66.73 0.70 -21.07
C GLU A 158 67.44 -0.51 -21.71
N ALA A 159 66.75 -1.64 -21.90
CA ALA A 159 67.29 -2.79 -22.62
C ALA A 159 67.53 -2.46 -24.10
N ALA A 160 66.59 -1.77 -24.75
CA ALA A 160 66.75 -1.32 -26.14
C ALA A 160 67.84 -0.24 -26.29
N ALA A 161 68.03 0.62 -25.29
CA ALA A 161 69.14 1.59 -25.28
C ALA A 161 70.50 0.93 -25.02
N ALA A 162 70.56 -0.13 -24.21
CA ALA A 162 71.77 -0.93 -24.03
C ALA A 162 72.12 -1.72 -25.31
N GLU A 163 71.13 -2.26 -26.01
CA GLU A 163 71.33 -2.93 -27.31
C GLU A 163 71.77 -1.94 -28.41
N ALA A 164 71.27 -0.69 -28.37
CA ALA A 164 71.72 0.38 -29.26
C ALA A 164 73.15 0.87 -28.93
N ALA A 165 73.56 0.87 -27.65
CA ALA A 165 74.93 1.22 -27.24
C ALA A 165 75.94 0.13 -27.63
N GLU A 166 75.57 -1.16 -27.52
CA GLU A 166 76.38 -2.26 -28.08
C GLU A 166 76.43 -2.22 -29.62
N GLY A 167 75.35 -1.74 -30.26
CA GLY A 167 75.32 -1.49 -31.71
C GLY A 167 76.21 -0.32 -32.18
N GLU A 168 76.38 0.72 -31.35
CA GLU A 168 77.27 1.85 -31.65
C GLU A 168 78.75 1.48 -31.42
N GLU A 169 79.05 0.61 -30.44
CA GLU A 169 80.39 0.03 -30.24
C GLU A 169 80.74 -0.96 -31.36
N ALA A 170 79.77 -1.75 -31.85
CA ALA A 170 79.95 -2.64 -33.00
C ALA A 170 80.08 -1.90 -34.36
N ALA A 171 79.59 -0.66 -34.46
CA ALA A 171 79.76 0.18 -35.66
C ALA A 171 81.09 0.95 -35.68
N ALA A 172 81.72 1.19 -34.51
CA ALA A 172 83.04 1.81 -34.41
C ALA A 172 84.19 0.83 -34.70
N ASP A 173 83.97 -0.48 -34.56
CA ASP A 173 84.94 -1.56 -34.88
C ASP A 173 84.85 -2.04 -36.35
N ALA A 174 84.12 -1.32 -37.22
CA ALA A 174 83.92 -1.65 -38.63
C ALA A 174 84.57 -0.68 -39.63
N GLU A 175 85.57 0.12 -39.22
CA GLU A 175 86.46 0.88 -40.12
C GLU A 175 87.94 0.48 -39.97
#